data_AF-A0AAV7V6E6-F1
#
_entry.id   AF-A0AAV7V6E6-F1
#
_cell.length_a   1.000
_cell.length_b   1.000
_cell.length_c   1.000
_cell.angle_alpha   90.00
_cell.angle_beta   90.00
_cell.angle_gamma   90.00
#
_symmetry.space_group_name_H-M   'P 1'
#
loop_
_entity.id
_entity.type
_entity.pdbx_description
1 polymer ?
#
loop_
_entity_poly.entity_id
_entity_poly.type
_entity_poly.pdbx_seq_one_letter_code
_entity_poly.pdbx_strand_id
1 'polypeptide(L)'
;MLVKSVCLLQVLSFVSIYSGSAHNYHVRLTNSMAPCAGVVQAKMNGEWERVCASQWDLQDAAVVCKELGCGAPYSVPPASAFGAAVNEAVGISDVQCRGDEVSLLQCPHSTRIQDFCYDGRYAAVNCTATNLENATRVTEEQLEQALRITKNNIQEMGEALKRDKQNLADKERDYQEMLNIELSLELQVATILKRMEERKTQ
;
A
#
# COMPACT_ATOMS: atom_id res chain seq x y z
N MET A 1 -0.62 -52.19 -23.86
CA MET A 1 0.06 -51.29 -22.90
C MET A 1 0.58 -49.98 -23.49
N LEU A 2 0.36 -49.69 -24.78
CA LEU A 2 0.85 -48.45 -25.43
C LEU A 2 -0.16 -47.29 -25.46
N VAL A 3 -1.46 -47.54 -25.21
CA VAL A 3 -2.51 -46.49 -25.26
C VAL A 3 -2.57 -45.65 -23.97
N LYS A 4 -2.15 -46.20 -22.82
CA LYS A 4 -2.09 -45.45 -21.55
C LYS A 4 -0.95 -44.43 -21.49
N SER A 5 0.10 -44.63 -22.29
CA SER A 5 1.29 -43.77 -22.30
C SER A 5 1.16 -42.53 -23.18
N VAL A 6 0.29 -42.57 -24.21
CA VAL A 6 0.00 -41.43 -25.08
C VAL A 6 -0.85 -40.38 -24.35
N CYS A 7 -1.76 -40.81 -23.46
CA CYS A 7 -2.64 -39.90 -22.71
C CYS A 7 -1.84 -39.04 -21.70
N LEU A 8 -0.82 -39.60 -21.05
CA LEU A 8 0.06 -38.86 -20.12
C LEU A 8 0.90 -37.78 -20.82
N LEU A 9 1.34 -38.01 -22.06
CA LEU A 9 2.10 -37.03 -22.83
C LEU A 9 1.23 -35.87 -23.36
N GLN A 10 -0.04 -36.14 -23.69
CA GLN A 10 -0.99 -35.08 -24.11
C GLN A 10 -1.48 -34.23 -22.93
N VAL A 11 -1.58 -34.78 -21.72
CA VAL A 11 -1.92 -33.98 -20.53
C VAL A 11 -0.76 -33.06 -20.13
N LEU A 12 0.50 -33.50 -20.24
CA LEU A 12 1.66 -32.66 -19.93
C LEU A 12 1.85 -31.48 -20.90
N SER A 13 1.41 -31.62 -22.15
CA SER A 13 1.42 -30.52 -23.12
C SER A 13 0.26 -29.54 -22.92
N PHE A 14 -0.83 -29.96 -22.28
CA PHE A 14 -1.94 -29.09 -21.87
C PHE A 14 -1.68 -28.40 -20.51
N VAL A 15 -0.96 -29.03 -19.58
CA VAL A 15 -0.62 -28.44 -18.27
C VAL A 15 0.40 -27.30 -18.39
N SER A 16 1.20 -27.25 -19.48
CA SER A 16 2.07 -26.10 -19.77
C SER A 16 1.34 -24.86 -20.32
N ILE A 17 0.06 -24.96 -20.68
CA ILE A 17 -0.73 -23.80 -21.19
C ILE A 17 -1.33 -22.99 -20.02
N TYR A 18 -1.46 -23.60 -18.83
CA TYR A 18 -1.95 -22.93 -17.62
C TYR A 18 -0.84 -22.45 -16.66
N SER A 19 0.41 -22.41 -17.13
CA SER A 19 1.39 -21.53 -16.51
C SER A 19 1.08 -20.11 -16.96
N GLY A 20 0.39 -19.34 -16.11
CA GLY A 20 0.17 -17.92 -16.33
C GLY A 20 1.47 -17.29 -16.80
N SER A 21 1.49 -16.81 -18.05
CA SER A 21 2.61 -16.07 -18.59
C SER A 21 2.90 -14.96 -17.59
N ALA A 22 4.10 -15.00 -17.01
CA ALA A 22 4.70 -13.81 -16.43
C ALA A 22 4.86 -12.83 -17.60
N HIS A 23 3.78 -12.09 -17.89
CA HIS A 23 3.78 -11.08 -18.92
C HIS A 23 4.80 -10.04 -18.47
N ASN A 24 5.92 -9.97 -19.19
CA ASN A 24 6.92 -8.96 -19.00
C ASN A 24 6.41 -7.68 -19.67
N TYR A 25 5.45 -7.02 -19.01
CA TYR A 25 4.96 -5.73 -19.44
C TYR A 25 6.08 -4.71 -19.27
N HIS A 26 6.27 -3.88 -20.30
CA HIS A 26 7.24 -2.78 -20.22
C HIS A 26 6.59 -1.55 -19.58
N VAL A 27 5.36 -1.67 -19.12
CA VAL A 27 4.57 -0.62 -18.48
C VAL A 27 3.98 -1.12 -17.16
N ARG A 28 3.89 -0.23 -16.17
CA ARG A 28 3.13 -0.44 -14.94
C ARG A 28 2.39 0.83 -14.51
N LEU A 29 1.32 0.66 -13.73
CA LEU A 29 0.58 1.76 -13.10
C LEU A 29 0.96 1.86 -11.63
N THR A 30 1.16 3.07 -11.14
CA THR A 30 1.46 3.34 -9.73
C THR A 30 0.55 4.44 -9.16
N ASN A 31 0.64 4.66 -7.85
CA ASN A 31 -0.09 5.69 -7.11
C ASN A 31 -1.62 5.51 -7.11
N SER A 32 -2.11 4.28 -7.25
CA SER A 32 -3.53 3.97 -7.25
C SER A 32 -3.78 2.62 -6.58
N MET A 33 -4.92 2.50 -5.90
CA MET A 33 -5.40 1.21 -5.36
C MET A 33 -6.17 0.40 -6.41
N ALA A 34 -6.62 1.03 -7.49
CA ALA A 34 -7.29 0.35 -8.59
C ALA A 34 -6.23 -0.20 -9.57
N PRO A 35 -6.28 -1.49 -9.94
CA PRO A 35 -5.24 -2.13 -10.76
C PRO A 35 -5.16 -1.58 -12.20
N CYS A 36 -6.25 -0.98 -12.68
CA CYS A 36 -6.40 -0.46 -14.04
C CYS A 36 -6.51 1.06 -14.11
N ALA A 37 -6.01 1.76 -13.09
CA ALA A 37 -5.89 3.22 -13.09
C ALA A 37 -4.62 3.61 -12.36
N GLY A 38 -3.93 4.67 -12.81
CA GLY A 38 -2.76 5.18 -12.12
C GLY A 38 -1.81 5.95 -13.03
N VAL A 39 -0.69 6.38 -12.44
CA VAL A 39 0.38 7.07 -13.16
C VAL A 39 1.24 6.04 -13.90
N VAL A 40 1.54 6.31 -15.17
CA VAL A 40 2.25 5.39 -16.06
C VAL A 40 3.75 5.45 -15.78
N GLN A 41 4.37 4.28 -15.63
CA GLN A 41 5.81 4.10 -15.67
C GLN A 41 6.17 3.10 -16.76
N ALA A 42 7.22 3.40 -17.52
CA ALA A 42 7.78 2.52 -18.53
C ALA A 42 9.15 1.99 -18.07
N LYS A 43 9.48 0.76 -18.47
CA LYS A 43 10.75 0.13 -18.12
C LYS A 43 11.79 0.42 -19.18
N MET A 44 12.73 1.32 -18.86
CA MET A 44 13.81 1.77 -19.73
C MET A 44 15.14 1.27 -19.18
N ASN A 45 15.95 0.57 -20.00
CA ASN A 45 17.27 0.05 -19.60
C ASN A 45 17.29 -0.77 -18.28
N GLY A 46 16.17 -1.39 -17.92
CA GLY A 46 16.03 -2.18 -16.69
C GLY A 46 15.44 -1.40 -15.51
N GLU A 47 15.37 -0.07 -15.58
CA GLU A 47 14.81 0.81 -14.56
C GLU A 47 13.39 1.26 -14.90
N TRP A 48 12.61 1.60 -13.87
CA TRP A 48 11.25 2.11 -14.05
C TRP A 48 11.26 3.63 -14.01
N GLU A 49 10.86 4.24 -15.12
CA GLU A 49 10.87 5.69 -15.29
C GLU A 49 9.45 6.19 -15.58
N ARG A 50 9.17 7.44 -15.20
CA ARG A 50 7.89 8.09 -15.49
C ARG A 50 7.81 8.46 -16.97
N VAL A 51 6.59 8.58 -17.46
CA VAL A 51 6.29 9.11 -18.79
C VAL A 51 5.79 10.55 -18.62
N CYS A 52 6.30 11.50 -19.39
CA CYS A 52 5.81 12.88 -19.34
C CYS A 52 4.42 13.00 -19.99
N ALA A 53 3.56 13.87 -19.45
CA ALA A 53 2.22 14.13 -19.99
C ALA A 53 2.21 15.02 -21.25
N SER A 54 3.38 15.40 -21.79
CA SER A 54 3.47 16.19 -23.02
C SER A 54 2.86 15.41 -24.20
N GLN A 55 1.83 15.99 -24.83
CA GLN A 55 1.04 15.38 -25.92
C GLN A 55 0.30 14.08 -25.57
N TRP A 56 0.25 13.71 -24.28
CA TRP A 56 -0.33 12.45 -23.84
C TRP A 56 -1.85 12.42 -24.04
N ASP A 57 -2.36 11.42 -24.76
CA ASP A 57 -3.76 11.35 -25.16
C ASP A 57 -4.43 9.97 -24.98
N LEU A 58 -5.67 9.85 -25.46
CA LEU A 58 -6.46 8.62 -25.35
C LEU A 58 -5.92 7.46 -26.20
N GLN A 59 -5.20 7.74 -27.28
CA GLN A 59 -4.58 6.69 -28.11
C GLN A 59 -3.37 6.11 -27.39
N ASP A 60 -2.58 6.95 -26.72
CA ASP A 60 -1.50 6.47 -25.85
C ASP A 60 -2.05 5.62 -24.70
N ALA A 61 -3.12 6.11 -24.07
CA ALA A 61 -3.82 5.35 -23.03
C ALA A 61 -4.39 4.03 -23.55
N ALA A 62 -4.86 3.98 -24.80
CA ALA A 62 -5.36 2.75 -25.41
C ALA A 62 -4.29 1.67 -25.46
N VAL A 63 -3.07 2.03 -25.86
CA VAL A 63 -1.93 1.10 -25.91
C VAL A 63 -1.56 0.65 -24.50
N VAL A 64 -1.51 1.55 -23.51
CA VAL A 64 -1.23 1.17 -22.11
C VAL A 64 -2.30 0.22 -21.55
N CYS A 65 -3.59 0.55 -21.71
CA CYS A 65 -4.68 -0.27 -21.20
C CYS A 65 -4.71 -1.65 -21.87
N LYS A 66 -4.41 -1.72 -23.17
CA LYS A 66 -4.29 -2.98 -23.92
C LYS A 66 -3.06 -3.78 -23.50
N GLU A 67 -1.90 -3.14 -23.37
CA GLU A 67 -0.67 -3.78 -22.92
C GLU A 67 -0.88 -4.43 -21.55
N LEU A 68 -1.56 -3.75 -20.63
CA LEU A 68 -1.85 -4.25 -19.28
C LEU A 68 -3.04 -5.22 -19.20
N GLY A 69 -3.75 -5.47 -20.29
CA GLY A 69 -4.97 -6.30 -20.28
C GLY A 69 -6.13 -5.68 -19.47
N CYS A 70 -6.14 -4.35 -19.32
CA CYS A 70 -7.10 -3.57 -18.55
C CYS A 70 -8.34 -3.09 -19.35
N GLY A 71 -8.49 -3.57 -20.59
CA GLY A 71 -9.61 -3.22 -21.46
C GLY A 71 -9.37 -1.95 -22.27
N ALA A 72 -10.44 -1.23 -22.58
CA ALA A 72 -10.40 0.04 -23.32
C ALA A 72 -10.01 1.22 -22.41
N PRO A 73 -9.39 2.28 -22.95
CA PRO A 73 -9.15 3.51 -22.20
C PRO A 73 -10.48 4.19 -21.87
N TYR A 74 -10.65 4.60 -20.62
CA TYR A 74 -11.83 5.36 -20.17
C TYR A 74 -11.53 6.85 -20.12
N SER A 75 -10.38 7.23 -19.54
CA SER A 75 -9.94 8.63 -19.49
C SER A 75 -8.44 8.78 -19.26
N VAL A 76 -7.95 10.00 -19.51
CA VAL A 76 -6.57 10.44 -19.25
C VAL A 76 -6.61 11.52 -18.16
N PRO A 77 -6.65 11.15 -16.88
CA PRO A 77 -6.65 12.13 -15.79
C PRO A 77 -5.27 12.76 -15.62
N PRO A 78 -5.17 13.94 -14.98
CA PRO A 78 -3.87 14.46 -14.54
C PRO A 78 -3.26 13.56 -13.47
N ALA A 79 -1.93 13.44 -13.44
CA ALA A 79 -1.24 12.63 -12.42
C ALA A 79 -1.59 13.01 -10.98
N SER A 80 -1.91 14.29 -10.72
CA SER A 80 -2.34 14.77 -9.40
C SER A 80 -3.61 14.10 -8.87
N ALA A 81 -4.45 13.50 -9.74
CA ALA A 81 -5.60 12.70 -9.34
C ALA A 81 -5.21 11.45 -8.54
N PHE A 82 -3.97 11.01 -8.66
CA PHE A 82 -3.39 9.84 -7.98
C PHE A 82 -2.47 10.23 -6.80
N GLY A 83 -2.44 11.52 -6.42
CA GLY A 83 -1.62 12.04 -5.34
C GLY A 83 -0.38 12.79 -5.81
N ALA A 84 0.40 13.30 -4.84
CA ALA A 84 1.62 14.05 -5.12
C ALA A 84 2.65 13.15 -5.81
N ALA A 85 3.11 13.57 -6.97
CA ALA A 85 4.17 12.87 -7.66
C ALA A 85 5.52 13.34 -7.11
N VAL A 86 6.35 12.39 -6.67
CA VAL A 86 7.72 12.69 -6.22
C VAL A 86 8.58 12.96 -7.45
N ASN A 87 9.64 13.76 -7.30
CA ASN A 87 10.61 14.04 -8.37
C ASN A 87 11.37 12.76 -8.72
N GLU A 88 10.78 11.93 -9.58
CA GLU A 88 11.34 10.69 -10.10
C GLU A 88 11.87 10.90 -11.53
N ALA A 89 12.74 10.01 -11.98
CA ALA A 89 13.27 10.06 -13.34
C ALA A 89 12.14 9.92 -14.37
N VAL A 90 12.27 10.67 -15.47
CA VAL A 90 11.36 10.64 -16.61
C VAL A 90 12.15 10.11 -17.81
N GLY A 91 11.66 9.06 -18.44
CA GLY A 91 12.42 8.37 -19.50
C GLY A 91 11.99 8.73 -20.90
N ILE A 92 10.70 9.02 -21.09
CA ILE A 92 10.11 9.34 -22.39
C ILE A 92 9.08 10.48 -22.28
N SER A 93 8.94 11.23 -23.37
CA SER A 93 8.00 12.35 -23.55
C SER A 93 7.44 12.33 -24.98
N ASP A 94 6.45 13.18 -25.25
CA ASP A 94 5.85 13.37 -26.59
C ASP A 94 5.48 12.03 -27.25
N VAL A 95 4.80 11.17 -26.49
CA VAL A 95 4.32 9.88 -26.99
C VAL A 95 3.18 10.14 -27.96
N GLN A 96 3.21 9.44 -29.10
CA GLN A 96 2.23 9.61 -30.18
C GLN A 96 1.83 8.26 -30.76
N CYS A 97 1.15 7.45 -29.95
CA CYS A 97 0.64 6.16 -30.39
C CYS A 97 -0.42 6.30 -31.48
N ARG A 98 -0.49 5.32 -32.38
CA ARG A 98 -1.63 5.15 -33.29
C ARG A 98 -2.82 4.47 -32.61
N GLY A 99 -2.55 3.69 -31.55
CA GLY A 99 -3.53 2.92 -30.77
C GLY A 99 -3.53 1.42 -31.10
N ASP A 100 -2.80 1.00 -32.14
CA ASP A 100 -2.71 -0.40 -32.57
C ASP A 100 -1.44 -1.12 -32.07
N GLU A 101 -0.49 -0.37 -31.52
CA GLU A 101 0.74 -0.87 -30.94
C GLU A 101 0.47 -1.94 -29.85
N VAL A 102 1.46 -2.80 -29.64
CA VAL A 102 1.40 -3.87 -28.62
C VAL A 102 1.99 -3.39 -27.29
N SER A 103 2.95 -2.46 -27.35
CA SER A 103 3.56 -1.85 -26.17
C SER A 103 3.77 -0.35 -26.36
N LEU A 104 3.71 0.40 -25.26
CA LEU A 104 3.92 1.84 -25.25
C LEU A 104 5.27 2.25 -25.84
N LEU A 105 6.31 1.45 -25.62
CA LEU A 105 7.67 1.72 -26.13
C LEU A 105 7.80 1.56 -27.65
N GLN A 106 6.77 1.01 -28.33
CA GLN A 106 6.72 0.92 -29.79
C GLN A 106 6.11 2.17 -30.44
N CYS A 107 5.42 3.01 -29.66
CA CYS A 107 4.89 4.25 -30.16
C CYS A 107 6.04 5.23 -30.45
N PRO A 108 5.92 6.09 -31.48
CA PRO A 108 6.79 7.25 -31.61
C PRO A 108 6.84 8.04 -30.29
N HIS A 109 8.05 8.33 -29.80
CA HIS A 109 8.28 9.07 -28.58
C HIS A 109 9.64 9.78 -28.61
N SER A 110 9.82 10.74 -27.71
CA SER A 110 11.06 11.47 -27.49
C SER A 110 11.74 11.00 -26.21
N THR A 111 13.07 10.96 -26.21
CA THR A 111 13.90 10.81 -25.00
C THR A 111 14.36 12.17 -24.45
N ARG A 112 14.01 13.27 -25.12
CA ARG A 112 14.29 14.62 -24.66
C ARG A 112 13.18 15.07 -23.71
N ILE A 113 13.50 15.12 -22.43
CA ILE A 113 12.56 15.54 -21.39
C ILE A 113 12.57 17.06 -21.23
N GLN A 114 11.39 17.67 -21.27
CA GLN A 114 11.21 19.08 -20.98
C GLN A 114 11.18 19.33 -19.46
N ASP A 115 11.71 20.46 -19.00
CA ASP A 115 11.81 20.80 -17.56
C ASP A 115 10.46 20.71 -16.83
N PHE A 116 9.41 21.04 -17.55
CA PHE A 116 8.04 21.11 -17.07
C PHE A 116 7.49 19.72 -16.66
N CYS A 117 8.09 18.64 -17.15
CA CYS A 117 7.72 17.26 -16.80
C CYS A 117 8.07 16.95 -15.33
N TYR A 118 9.10 17.60 -14.77
CA TYR A 118 9.52 17.40 -13.38
C TYR A 118 8.61 18.10 -12.36
N ASP A 119 7.68 18.96 -12.79
CA ASP A 119 6.66 19.57 -11.93
C ASP A 119 5.48 18.62 -11.62
N GLY A 120 5.69 17.30 -11.71
CA GLY A 120 4.65 16.30 -11.49
C GLY A 120 3.67 16.13 -12.66
N ARG A 121 4.00 16.63 -13.86
CA ARG A 121 3.21 16.45 -15.09
C ARG A 121 3.52 15.12 -15.76
N TYR A 122 3.14 14.04 -15.09
CA TYR A 122 3.31 12.68 -15.61
C TYR A 122 2.04 12.18 -16.29
N ALA A 123 2.24 11.31 -17.27
CA ALA A 123 1.18 10.59 -17.95
C ALA A 123 0.46 9.66 -16.97
N ALA A 124 -0.87 9.63 -17.05
CA ALA A 124 -1.69 8.76 -16.24
C ALA A 124 -2.88 8.25 -17.05
N VAL A 125 -3.44 7.11 -16.64
CA VAL A 125 -4.54 6.45 -17.34
C VAL A 125 -5.59 5.97 -16.36
N ASN A 126 -6.82 5.90 -16.85
CA ASN A 126 -7.91 5.18 -16.23
C ASN A 126 -8.57 4.30 -17.31
N CYS A 127 -8.56 2.99 -17.12
CA CYS A 127 -9.10 2.02 -18.07
C CYS A 127 -10.46 1.49 -17.58
N THR A 128 -11.24 0.93 -18.52
CA THR A 128 -12.57 0.35 -18.25
C THR A 128 -12.56 -0.91 -17.36
N ALA A 129 -11.39 -1.55 -17.17
CA ALA A 129 -11.18 -2.68 -16.29
C ALA A 129 -12.07 -3.91 -16.61
N THR A 130 -12.29 -4.19 -17.91
CA THR A 130 -13.22 -5.23 -18.39
C THR A 130 -12.81 -6.69 -18.10
N ASN A 131 -11.72 -6.93 -17.37
CA ASN A 131 -11.29 -8.26 -16.91
C ASN A 131 -11.53 -8.48 -15.40
N LEU A 132 -12.32 -7.62 -14.74
CA LEU A 132 -12.52 -7.68 -13.29
C LEU A 132 -13.30 -8.92 -12.81
N GLU A 133 -13.98 -9.68 -13.66
CA GLU A 133 -14.69 -10.89 -13.20
C GLU A 133 -13.74 -11.96 -12.62
N ASN A 134 -12.46 -11.97 -13.03
CA ASN A 134 -11.42 -12.82 -12.43
C ASN A 134 -10.58 -12.11 -11.36
N ALA A 135 -10.48 -10.77 -11.37
CA ALA A 135 -9.76 -10.02 -10.32
C ALA A 135 -10.58 -9.86 -9.04
N THR A 136 -11.92 -9.88 -9.13
CA THR A 136 -12.82 -9.70 -7.97
C THR A 136 -12.80 -10.90 -7.02
N ARG A 137 -12.54 -12.12 -7.52
CA ARG A 137 -12.36 -13.31 -6.66
C ARG A 137 -11.03 -13.34 -5.92
N VAL A 138 -10.01 -12.69 -6.47
CA VAL A 138 -8.68 -12.58 -5.83
C VAL A 138 -8.69 -11.52 -4.72
N THR A 139 -9.60 -10.54 -4.77
CA THR A 139 -9.69 -9.50 -3.74
C THR A 139 -10.40 -9.91 -2.47
N GLU A 140 -11.39 -10.81 -2.50
CA GLU A 140 -12.19 -11.11 -1.32
C GLU A 140 -11.40 -11.93 -0.29
N GLU A 141 -10.70 -12.99 -0.70
CA GLU A 141 -9.84 -13.78 0.19
C GLU A 141 -8.66 -12.96 0.75
N GLN A 142 -8.03 -12.14 -0.09
CA GLN A 142 -6.93 -11.28 0.33
C GLN A 142 -7.41 -10.17 1.27
N LEU A 143 -8.60 -9.62 1.03
CA LEU A 143 -9.22 -8.61 1.88
C LEU A 143 -9.65 -9.22 3.22
N GLU A 144 -10.25 -10.41 3.24
CA GLU A 144 -10.61 -11.11 4.47
C GLU A 144 -9.36 -11.48 5.29
N GLN A 145 -8.28 -11.89 4.62
CA GLN A 145 -7.01 -12.19 5.29
C GLN A 145 -6.38 -10.92 5.88
N ALA A 146 -6.33 -9.83 5.12
CA ALA A 146 -5.86 -8.54 5.62
C ALA A 146 -6.72 -8.04 6.79
N LEU A 147 -8.05 -8.15 6.69
CA LEU A 147 -8.99 -7.80 7.74
C LEU A 147 -8.79 -8.65 9.00
N ARG A 148 -8.50 -9.95 8.84
CA ARG A 148 -8.20 -10.85 9.96
C ARG A 148 -6.92 -10.45 10.67
N ILE A 149 -5.87 -10.09 9.93
CA ILE A 149 -4.60 -9.60 10.50
C ILE A 149 -4.83 -8.29 11.25
N THR A 150 -5.49 -7.31 10.63
CA THR A 150 -5.79 -6.02 11.27
C THR A 150 -6.64 -6.19 12.52
N LYS A 151 -7.64 -7.08 12.49
CA LYS A 151 -8.47 -7.39 13.66
C LYS A 151 -7.66 -7.98 14.80
N ASN A 152 -6.75 -8.91 14.52
CA ASN A 152 -5.86 -9.49 15.52
C ASN A 152 -4.95 -8.42 16.14
N ASN A 153 -4.32 -7.58 15.31
CA ASN A 153 -3.45 -6.50 15.79
C ASN A 153 -4.21 -5.48 16.66
N ILE A 154 -5.43 -5.10 16.28
CA ILE A 154 -6.28 -4.21 17.08
C ILE A 154 -6.65 -4.86 18.41
N GLN A 155 -6.96 -6.17 18.40
CA GLN A 155 -7.28 -6.89 19.62
C GLN A 155 -6.07 -6.94 20.57
N GLU A 156 -4.88 -7.28 20.06
CA GLU A 156 -3.65 -7.29 20.85
C GLU A 156 -3.33 -5.91 21.45
N MET A 157 -3.49 -4.84 20.66
CA MET A 157 -3.30 -3.47 21.13
C MET A 157 -4.34 -3.07 22.18
N GLY A 158 -5.59 -3.52 22.03
CA GLY A 158 -6.65 -3.33 23.01
C GLY A 158 -6.38 -4.05 24.34
N GLU A 159 -5.83 -5.26 24.27
CA GLU A 159 -5.42 -6.02 25.46
C GLU A 159 -4.22 -5.37 26.16
N ALA A 160 -3.24 -4.87 25.39
CA ALA A 160 -2.10 -4.13 25.94
C ALA A 160 -2.56 -2.85 26.66
N LEU A 161 -3.43 -2.06 26.04
CA LEU A 161 -4.00 -0.86 26.66
C LEU A 161 -4.78 -1.19 27.94
N LYS A 162 -5.50 -2.32 27.96
CA LYS A 162 -6.21 -2.78 29.16
C LYS A 162 -5.25 -3.17 30.29
N ARG A 163 -4.14 -3.84 29.97
CA ARG A 163 -3.08 -4.17 30.94
C ARG A 163 -2.43 -2.90 31.49
N ASP A 164 -2.09 -1.94 30.65
CA ASP A 164 -1.47 -0.69 31.09
C ASP A 164 -2.42 0.13 31.97
N LYS A 165 -3.73 0.13 31.65
CA LYS A 165 -4.74 0.74 32.51
C LYS A 165 -4.81 0.08 33.89
N GLN A 166 -4.70 -1.24 33.96
CA GLN A 166 -4.67 -1.97 35.24
C GLN A 166 -3.40 -1.65 36.02
N ASN A 167 -2.23 -1.67 35.36
CA ASN A 167 -0.95 -1.31 35.98
C ASN A 167 -0.95 0.11 36.54
N LEU A 168 -1.58 1.06 35.84
CA LEU A 168 -1.77 2.42 36.33
C LEU A 168 -2.67 2.48 37.56
N ALA A 169 -3.79 1.75 37.55
CA ALA A 169 -4.70 1.67 38.70
C ALA A 169 -4.04 1.01 39.92
N ASP A 170 -3.17 0.02 39.71
CA ASP A 170 -2.42 -0.63 40.79
C ASP A 170 -1.35 0.31 41.34
N LYS A 171 -0.61 1.03 40.49
CA LYS A 171 0.32 2.07 40.94
C LYS A 171 -0.37 3.19 41.72
N GLU A 172 -1.57 3.58 41.29
CA GLU A 172 -2.37 4.57 42.02
C GLU A 172 -2.74 4.05 43.41
N ARG A 173 -3.13 2.78 43.53
CA ARG A 173 -3.39 2.15 44.83
C ARG A 173 -2.15 2.12 45.72
N ASP A 174 -1.01 1.70 45.18
CA ASP A 174 0.26 1.65 45.92
C ASP A 174 0.67 3.04 46.42
N TYR A 175 0.47 4.08 45.60
CA TYR A 175 0.74 5.46 45.99
C TYR A 175 -0.18 5.92 47.14
N GLN A 176 -1.48 5.59 47.06
CA GLN A 176 -2.43 5.90 48.14
C GLN A 176 -2.09 5.15 49.43
N GLU A 177 -1.66 3.89 49.35
CA GLU A 177 -1.21 3.12 50.52
C GLU A 177 0.04 3.72 51.17
N MET A 178 1.03 4.12 50.35
CA MET A 178 2.23 4.80 50.83
C MET A 178 1.89 6.11 51.55
N LEU A 179 1.01 6.93 50.95
CA LEU A 179 0.57 8.19 51.55
C LEU A 179 -0.17 7.97 52.88
N ASN A 180 -0.99 6.94 52.97
CA ASN A 180 -1.68 6.59 54.22
C ASN A 180 -0.70 6.18 55.33
N ILE A 181 0.38 5.47 54.98
CA ILE A 181 1.44 5.11 55.93
C ILE A 181 2.19 6.37 56.38
N GLU A 182 2.55 7.26 55.45
CA GLU A 182 3.23 8.53 55.74
C GLU A 182 2.41 9.38 56.72
N LEU A 183 1.12 9.56 56.46
CA LEU A 183 0.23 10.31 57.35
C LEU A 183 0.09 9.66 58.74
N SER A 184 0.07 8.33 58.82
CA SER A 184 0.02 7.61 60.10
C SER A 184 1.29 7.87 60.92
N LEU A 185 2.46 7.87 60.28
CA LEU A 185 3.73 8.17 60.93
C LEU A 185 3.77 9.62 61.42
N GLU A 186 3.32 10.58 60.63
CA GLU A 186 3.23 11.99 61.06
C GLU A 186 2.38 12.15 62.32
N LEU A 187 1.22 11.47 62.37
CA LEU A 187 0.34 11.49 63.54
C LEU A 187 0.99 10.86 64.78
N GLN A 188 1.71 9.74 64.60
CA GLN A 188 2.43 9.08 65.68
C GLN A 188 3.53 10.00 66.24
N VAL A 189 4.31 10.63 65.37
CA VAL A 189 5.36 11.58 65.75
C VAL A 189 4.77 12.76 66.54
N ALA A 190 3.70 13.38 66.02
CA ALA A 190 3.03 14.48 66.71
C ALA A 190 2.53 14.08 68.11
N THR A 191 1.97 12.87 68.24
CA THR A 191 1.50 12.33 69.52
C THR A 191 2.65 12.13 70.51
N ILE A 192 3.78 11.60 70.06
CA ILE A 192 4.96 11.38 70.90
C ILE A 192 5.53 12.73 71.37
N LEU A 193 5.66 13.70 70.47
CA LEU A 193 6.14 15.04 70.80
C LEU A 193 5.28 15.70 71.87
N LYS A 194 3.96 15.64 71.72
CA LYS A 194 3.02 16.16 72.73
C LYS A 194 3.21 15.51 74.11
N ARG A 195 3.35 14.18 74.15
CA ARG A 195 3.64 13.45 75.41
C ARG A 195 5.01 13.79 76.01
N MET A 196 5.97 14.23 75.20
CA MET A 196 7.25 14.71 75.72
C MET A 196 7.14 16.11 76.32
N GLU A 197 6.33 17.00 75.73
CA GLU A 197 6.05 18.34 76.28
C GLU A 197 5.28 18.27 77.60
N GLU A 198 4.27 17.40 77.68
CA GLU A 198 3.51 17.15 78.91
C GLU A 198 4.41 16.63 80.04
N ARG A 199 5.43 15.82 79.73
CA ARG A 199 6.41 15.34 80.72
C ARG A 199 7.45 16.38 81.14
N LYS A 200 7.68 17.43 80.35
CA LYS A 200 8.57 18.54 80.74
C LYS A 200 7.87 19.56 81.63
N THR A 201 6.55 19.57 81.64
CA THR A 201 5.70 20.51 82.38
C THR A 201 5.25 19.96 83.74
N GLN A 202 5.72 18.77 84.12
CA GLN A 202 5.42 18.06 85.35
C GLN A 202 6.70 17.83 86.16
#